data_AF-A0A976Q104-F1
#
_entry.id   AF-A0A976Q104-F1
#
_cell.length_a   1.000
_cell.length_b   1.000
_cell.length_c   1.000
_cell.angle_alpha   90.00
_cell.angle_beta   90.00
_cell.angle_gamma   90.00
#
_symmetry.space_group_name_H-M   'P 1'
#
loop_
_entity.id
_entity.type
_entity.pdbx_description
1 polymer ?
#
loop_
_entity_poly.entity_id
_entity_poly.type
_entity_poly.pdbx_seq_one_letter_code
_entity_poly.pdbx_strand_id
1 'polypeptide(L)'
;MPAVIYGTTVDTGNSFDPPCVDETEATQDVTYLFLAPVSGTYWMSTRASSFDTVLYVLEGVCSDVVLGCNDDDDESDDTLTSAVEVDLEAGEVVTVVVDGFNAEEYGTFSLRIDAEEESLQCESLSSMVPQTVGGSTDGGQQDLWSTDCWASGPEVAYTWSPPQTGFYVFDTFGSQIDTVLSIAQGNCEGDVISCNDDAAGQFASSAGVLADEGDVLTVVVEGKLPGDTGEFILNVTSGSCPEVDLGSVEPHSLLDTTATAGDMLSGSCADEPAPGHVYHWRAPVTGAYRFDTYGSKVENVLFIRDGDCSGPELGCSVPIWEDDDDDGDESWGSEIELELVEGQEIAIGVESRFADWVGAYRLNIERLRSASVPRE
;
A
#
# COMPACT_ATOMS: atom_id res chain seq x y z
N MET A 1 -18.03 7.85 3.26
CA MET A 1 -18.45 9.21 3.70
C MET A 1 -19.95 9.42 3.48
N PRO A 2 -20.72 9.96 4.43
CA PRO A 2 -22.15 10.22 4.22
C PRO A 2 -22.38 11.41 3.26
N ALA A 3 -23.06 11.19 2.15
CA ALA A 3 -23.52 12.23 1.24
C ALA A 3 -25.02 12.46 1.40
N VAL A 4 -25.46 13.72 1.32
CA VAL A 4 -26.89 14.07 1.25
C VAL A 4 -27.11 14.99 0.08
N ILE A 5 -28.01 14.58 -0.82
CA ILE A 5 -28.36 15.28 -2.04
C ILE A 5 -29.82 15.71 -1.90
N TYR A 6 -30.07 17.00 -2.09
CA TYR A 6 -31.43 17.54 -2.16
C TYR A 6 -31.80 17.81 -3.60
N GLY A 7 -33.00 17.40 -4.00
CA GLY A 7 -33.48 17.56 -5.36
C GLY A 7 -35.00 17.63 -5.45
N THR A 8 -35.50 17.60 -6.68
CA THR A 8 -36.93 17.47 -6.95
C THR A 8 -37.16 16.67 -8.22
N THR A 9 -38.21 15.84 -8.21
CA THR A 9 -38.73 15.14 -9.39
C THR A 9 -39.76 15.98 -10.14
N VAL A 10 -40.14 17.17 -9.65
CA VAL A 10 -41.11 18.04 -10.33
C VAL A 10 -40.58 18.50 -11.69
N ASP A 11 -41.40 18.32 -12.72
CA ASP A 11 -41.11 18.68 -14.11
C ASP A 11 -39.87 17.94 -14.69
N THR A 12 -39.51 16.77 -14.15
CA THR A 12 -38.48 15.90 -14.73
C THR A 12 -39.08 14.94 -15.77
N GLY A 13 -38.21 14.20 -16.47
CA GLY A 13 -38.65 13.14 -17.38
C GLY A 13 -38.91 11.83 -16.63
N ASN A 14 -39.43 10.83 -17.36
CA ASN A 14 -39.34 9.43 -16.97
C ASN A 14 -38.28 8.78 -17.86
N SER A 15 -37.14 8.42 -17.29
CA SER A 15 -36.03 7.77 -17.98
C SER A 15 -36.00 6.26 -17.72
N PHE A 16 -36.54 5.82 -16.59
CA PHE A 16 -36.51 4.44 -16.11
C PHE A 16 -37.84 4.06 -15.44
N ASP A 17 -38.34 2.86 -15.74
CA ASP A 17 -39.49 2.31 -15.02
C ASP A 17 -38.99 1.58 -13.75
N PRO A 18 -39.57 1.83 -12.55
CA PRO A 18 -39.07 1.22 -11.34
C PRO A 18 -39.30 -0.31 -11.34
N PRO A 19 -38.26 -1.12 -11.06
CA PRO A 19 -38.33 -2.57 -11.26
C PRO A 19 -39.09 -3.33 -10.16
N CYS A 20 -39.38 -2.69 -9.02
CA CYS A 20 -40.04 -3.32 -7.87
C CYS A 20 -41.48 -2.84 -7.62
N VAL A 21 -42.09 -2.08 -8.55
CA VAL A 21 -43.50 -1.68 -8.47
C VAL A 21 -44.28 -2.17 -9.69
N ASP A 22 -45.49 -2.67 -9.48
CA ASP A 22 -46.34 -3.27 -10.52
C ASP A 22 -47.18 -2.22 -11.32
N GLU A 23 -47.13 -0.95 -10.93
CA GLU A 23 -47.97 0.12 -11.48
C GLU A 23 -47.20 0.92 -12.54
N THR A 24 -47.65 0.84 -13.79
CA THR A 24 -47.04 1.46 -14.99
C THR A 24 -47.19 2.99 -15.07
N GLU A 25 -47.24 3.67 -13.93
CA GLU A 25 -47.56 5.11 -13.85
C GLU A 25 -46.54 5.89 -13.03
N ALA A 26 -45.37 5.36 -12.66
CA ALA A 26 -44.26 6.22 -12.27
C ALA A 26 -43.86 7.09 -13.49
N THR A 27 -43.68 8.40 -13.30
CA THR A 27 -43.53 9.33 -14.45
C THR A 27 -42.39 10.32 -14.33
N GLN A 28 -41.77 10.46 -13.17
CA GLN A 28 -40.85 11.56 -12.90
C GLN A 28 -39.70 11.06 -12.03
N ASP A 29 -38.57 10.78 -12.69
CA ASP A 29 -37.36 10.30 -12.06
C ASP A 29 -36.24 11.35 -12.05
N VAL A 30 -35.28 11.14 -11.17
CA VAL A 30 -33.97 11.77 -11.23
C VAL A 30 -32.91 10.69 -11.11
N THR A 31 -31.94 10.73 -12.02
CA THR A 31 -30.83 9.79 -12.11
C THR A 31 -29.52 10.43 -11.68
N TYR A 32 -28.75 9.73 -10.85
CA TYR A 32 -27.38 10.08 -10.46
C TYR A 32 -26.41 8.97 -10.84
N LEU A 33 -25.19 9.35 -11.24
CA LEU A 33 -24.06 8.42 -11.27
C LEU A 33 -23.32 8.51 -9.95
N PHE A 34 -23.11 7.37 -9.32
CA PHE A 34 -22.34 7.22 -8.10
C PHE A 34 -21.08 6.41 -8.40
N LEU A 35 -19.92 6.94 -8.02
CA LEU A 35 -18.63 6.23 -8.06
C LEU A 35 -18.31 5.84 -6.62
N ALA A 36 -18.27 4.54 -6.33
CA ALA A 36 -17.89 4.03 -5.01
C ALA A 36 -16.44 4.43 -4.72
N PRO A 37 -16.16 5.27 -3.71
CA PRO A 37 -14.78 5.67 -3.40
C PRO A 37 -13.94 4.51 -2.84
N VAL A 38 -14.59 3.53 -2.21
CA VAL A 38 -14.00 2.38 -1.52
C VAL A 38 -14.92 1.17 -1.62
N SER A 39 -14.38 -0.04 -1.45
CA SER A 39 -15.16 -1.27 -1.37
C SER A 39 -15.96 -1.29 -0.06
N GLY A 40 -17.24 -1.66 -0.11
CA GLY A 40 -18.07 -1.78 1.09
C GLY A 40 -19.58 -1.82 0.81
N THR A 41 -20.36 -1.89 1.89
CA THR A 41 -21.81 -1.90 1.83
C THR A 41 -22.36 -0.48 1.91
N TYR A 42 -23.11 -0.06 0.90
CA TYR A 42 -23.70 1.27 0.80
C TYR A 42 -25.19 1.23 1.12
N TRP A 43 -25.59 2.09 2.05
CA TRP A 43 -26.97 2.31 2.47
C TRP A 43 -27.48 3.60 1.83
N MET A 44 -28.40 3.47 0.89
CA MET A 44 -29.00 4.61 0.20
C MET A 44 -30.45 4.77 0.63
N SER A 45 -30.88 5.97 1.00
CA SER A 45 -32.23 6.23 1.51
C SER A 45 -32.78 7.58 1.04
N THR A 46 -34.08 7.62 0.76
CA THR A 46 -34.82 8.84 0.43
C THR A 46 -35.56 9.44 1.63
N ARG A 47 -35.20 9.05 2.86
CA ARG A 47 -35.87 9.51 4.08
C ARG A 47 -35.97 11.04 4.17
N ALA A 48 -37.09 11.53 4.70
CA ALA A 48 -37.46 12.96 4.75
C ALA A 48 -37.78 13.60 3.38
N SER A 49 -38.06 12.78 2.36
CA SER A 49 -38.68 13.24 1.12
C SER A 49 -40.14 13.65 1.33
N SER A 50 -40.70 14.44 0.41
CA SER A 50 -42.04 15.02 0.56
C SER A 50 -43.17 14.20 -0.09
N PHE A 51 -42.87 13.03 -0.62
CA PHE A 51 -43.75 12.19 -1.43
C PHE A 51 -43.35 10.72 -1.27
N ASP A 52 -44.20 9.83 -1.75
CA ASP A 52 -43.99 8.38 -1.75
C ASP A 52 -42.95 7.98 -2.83
N THR A 53 -41.77 7.55 -2.39
CA THR A 53 -40.62 7.34 -3.28
C THR A 53 -40.46 5.90 -3.72
N VAL A 54 -39.77 5.68 -4.83
CA VAL A 54 -39.13 4.40 -5.15
C VAL A 54 -37.65 4.67 -5.40
N LEU A 55 -36.78 3.90 -4.75
CA LEU A 55 -35.33 4.00 -4.89
C LEU A 55 -34.78 2.70 -5.47
N TYR A 56 -33.98 2.81 -6.53
CA TYR A 56 -33.29 1.66 -7.10
C TYR A 56 -31.90 2.01 -7.61
N VAL A 57 -31.05 0.99 -7.59
CA VAL A 57 -29.64 1.07 -8.01
C VAL A 57 -29.42 0.10 -9.15
N LEU A 58 -28.81 0.59 -10.23
CA LEU A 58 -28.51 -0.17 -11.44
C LEU A 58 -27.00 -0.30 -11.59
N GLU A 59 -26.54 -1.47 -12.04
CA GLU A 59 -25.13 -1.76 -12.29
C GLU A 59 -24.58 -0.85 -13.41
N GLY A 60 -23.43 -0.22 -13.23
CA GLY A 60 -22.83 0.58 -14.29
C GLY A 60 -23.57 1.89 -14.61
N VAL A 61 -23.38 2.36 -15.84
CA VAL A 61 -23.97 3.61 -16.35
C VAL A 61 -25.25 3.32 -17.13
N CYS A 62 -26.39 3.66 -16.54
CA CYS A 62 -27.72 3.53 -17.14
C CYS A 62 -28.03 2.12 -17.70
N SER A 63 -27.64 1.07 -16.98
CA SER A 63 -27.95 -0.33 -17.32
C SER A 63 -29.37 -0.73 -16.91
N ASP A 64 -29.83 -1.88 -17.36
CA ASP A 64 -31.11 -2.50 -16.95
C ASP A 64 -30.92 -3.55 -15.84
N VAL A 65 -29.68 -3.76 -15.36
CA VAL A 65 -29.36 -4.73 -14.30
C VAL A 65 -29.55 -4.07 -12.93
N VAL A 66 -30.51 -4.58 -12.15
CA VAL A 66 -30.90 -4.03 -10.85
C VAL A 66 -30.07 -4.67 -9.74
N LEU A 67 -29.34 -3.85 -8.98
CA LEU A 67 -28.60 -4.26 -7.78
C LEU A 67 -29.48 -4.22 -6.53
N GLY A 68 -30.39 -3.26 -6.45
CA GLY A 68 -31.36 -3.13 -5.36
C GLY A 68 -32.54 -2.24 -5.77
N CYS A 69 -33.71 -2.50 -5.20
CA CYS A 69 -34.91 -1.68 -5.40
C CYS A 69 -35.80 -1.79 -4.17
N ASN A 70 -36.36 -0.66 -3.75
CA ASN A 70 -37.34 -0.59 -2.68
C ASN A 70 -38.31 0.58 -2.91
N ASP A 71 -39.58 0.39 -2.61
CA ASP A 71 -40.61 1.44 -2.53
C ASP A 71 -40.74 1.92 -1.08
N ASP A 72 -41.02 1.04 -0.14
CA ASP A 72 -41.27 1.40 1.26
C ASP A 72 -40.18 0.86 2.22
N ASP A 73 -39.53 1.75 2.99
CA ASP A 73 -38.68 1.37 4.12
C ASP A 73 -39.55 0.99 5.33
N ASP A 74 -40.08 -0.24 5.26
CA ASP A 74 -40.96 -0.88 6.26
C ASP A 74 -40.33 -0.99 7.66
N GLU A 75 -39.01 -0.84 7.78
CA GLU A 75 -38.27 -0.89 9.05
C GLU A 75 -38.19 0.49 9.74
N SER A 76 -38.72 1.55 9.09
CA SER A 76 -38.68 2.92 9.61
C SER A 76 -40.07 3.49 9.96
N ASP A 77 -40.11 4.52 10.81
CA ASP A 77 -41.34 5.27 11.11
C ASP A 77 -41.85 6.13 9.91
N ASP A 78 -41.08 6.22 8.83
CA ASP A 78 -41.36 7.01 7.61
C ASP A 78 -41.57 6.07 6.42
N THR A 79 -42.64 5.29 6.50
CA THR A 79 -42.86 4.12 5.63
C THR A 79 -43.06 4.44 4.16
N LEU A 80 -43.27 5.70 3.77
CA LEU A 80 -43.47 6.11 2.37
C LEU A 80 -42.15 6.53 1.69
N THR A 81 -41.02 6.30 2.35
CA THR A 81 -39.71 6.60 1.79
C THR A 81 -38.91 5.33 1.71
N SER A 82 -38.04 5.24 0.71
CA SER A 82 -37.35 4.01 0.34
C SER A 82 -35.94 3.96 0.94
N ALA A 83 -35.45 2.74 1.12
CA ALA A 83 -34.04 2.47 1.44
C ALA A 83 -33.55 1.20 0.73
N VAL A 84 -32.32 1.22 0.23
CA VAL A 84 -31.66 0.09 -0.41
C VAL A 84 -30.24 -0.09 0.14
N GLU A 85 -29.82 -1.34 0.24
CA GLU A 85 -28.48 -1.76 0.65
C GLU A 85 -27.81 -2.46 -0.54
N VAL A 86 -26.62 -2.03 -0.93
CA VAL A 86 -25.86 -2.61 -2.05
C VAL A 86 -24.37 -2.70 -1.71
N ASP A 87 -23.75 -3.83 -2.02
CA ASP A 87 -22.29 -4.01 -1.93
C ASP A 87 -21.64 -3.53 -3.22
N LEU A 88 -20.64 -2.64 -3.11
CA LEU A 88 -19.91 -2.08 -4.26
C LEU A 88 -18.40 -2.19 -4.05
N GLU A 89 -17.65 -2.37 -5.14
CA GLU A 89 -16.17 -2.36 -5.13
C GLU A 89 -15.60 -0.93 -5.31
N ALA A 90 -14.39 -0.68 -4.82
CA ALA A 90 -13.70 0.59 -5.01
C ALA A 90 -13.55 0.94 -6.49
N GLY A 91 -14.03 2.14 -6.88
CA GLY A 91 -14.02 2.60 -8.26
C GLY A 91 -15.18 2.08 -9.13
N GLU A 92 -16.07 1.25 -8.57
CA GLU A 92 -17.28 0.83 -9.26
C GLU A 92 -18.24 2.01 -9.49
N VAL A 93 -18.81 2.10 -10.69
CA VAL A 93 -19.81 3.12 -11.04
C VAL A 93 -21.18 2.47 -11.10
N VAL A 94 -22.15 3.04 -10.39
CA VAL A 94 -23.57 2.63 -10.43
C VAL A 94 -24.47 3.81 -10.75
N THR A 95 -25.70 3.49 -11.17
CA THR A 95 -26.74 4.46 -11.45
C THR A 95 -27.80 4.39 -10.35
N VAL A 96 -27.99 5.50 -9.63
CA VAL A 96 -28.98 5.61 -8.55
C VAL A 96 -30.18 6.40 -9.07
N VAL A 97 -31.37 5.84 -8.95
CA VAL A 97 -32.60 6.47 -9.43
C VAL A 97 -33.57 6.71 -8.28
N VAL A 98 -34.02 7.95 -8.17
CA VAL A 98 -35.10 8.36 -7.27
C VAL A 98 -36.33 8.64 -8.11
N ASP A 99 -37.39 7.88 -7.89
CA ASP A 99 -38.67 7.98 -8.60
C ASP A 99 -39.83 8.11 -7.61
N GLY A 100 -41.04 8.35 -8.12
CA GLY A 100 -42.28 8.28 -7.38
C GLY A 100 -42.97 6.94 -7.52
N PHE A 101 -43.70 6.53 -6.48
CA PHE A 101 -44.47 5.28 -6.49
C PHE A 101 -45.54 5.22 -7.59
N ASN A 102 -46.12 6.37 -7.96
CA ASN A 102 -47.09 6.49 -9.05
C ASN A 102 -47.11 7.92 -9.65
N ALA A 103 -48.03 8.19 -10.60
CA ALA A 103 -48.05 9.44 -11.37
C ALA A 103 -48.39 10.69 -10.56
N GLU A 104 -48.98 10.51 -9.37
CA GLU A 104 -49.36 11.60 -8.46
C GLU A 104 -48.26 11.89 -7.43
N GLU A 105 -47.27 11.01 -7.30
CA GLU A 105 -46.21 11.06 -6.30
C GLU A 105 -44.94 11.66 -6.90
N TYR A 106 -44.75 12.95 -6.68
CA TYR A 106 -43.55 13.68 -7.07
C TYR A 106 -43.37 14.88 -6.15
N GLY A 107 -42.15 15.36 -6.01
CA GLY A 107 -41.88 16.44 -5.07
C GLY A 107 -40.41 16.69 -4.83
N THR A 108 -40.11 17.25 -3.67
CA THR A 108 -38.72 17.43 -3.22
C THR A 108 -38.26 16.18 -2.51
N PHE A 109 -37.05 15.73 -2.78
CA PHE A 109 -36.45 14.57 -2.13
C PHE A 109 -35.14 14.91 -1.42
N SER A 110 -34.78 14.03 -0.49
CA SER A 110 -33.48 13.98 0.17
C SER A 110 -32.89 12.60 -0.03
N LEU A 111 -31.92 12.45 -0.93
CA LEU A 111 -31.18 11.20 -1.12
C LEU A 111 -29.94 11.22 -0.22
N ARG A 112 -29.94 10.34 0.78
CA ARG A 112 -28.80 10.09 1.66
C ARG A 112 -28.09 8.81 1.21
N ILE A 113 -26.78 8.87 1.11
CA ILE A 113 -25.92 7.73 0.83
C ILE A 113 -24.93 7.64 1.99
N ASP A 114 -25.06 6.59 2.79
CA ASP A 114 -24.11 6.17 3.81
C ASP A 114 -23.33 4.96 3.31
N ALA A 115 -22.13 4.76 3.84
CA ALA A 115 -21.37 3.53 3.65
C ALA A 115 -21.06 2.98 5.04
N GLU A 116 -21.29 1.68 5.23
CA GLU A 116 -20.60 0.94 6.27
C GLU A 116 -19.21 0.65 5.74
N GLU A 117 -18.29 1.53 6.11
CA GLU A 117 -16.88 1.40 5.77
C GLU A 117 -16.32 0.28 6.66
N GLU A 118 -16.00 -0.87 6.06
CA GLU A 118 -15.14 -1.85 6.72
C GLU A 118 -13.78 -1.17 6.93
N SER A 119 -13.44 -0.89 8.19
CA SER A 119 -12.17 -0.25 8.55
C SER A 119 -11.23 -1.31 9.09
N LEU A 120 -9.94 -1.19 8.75
CA LEU A 120 -8.91 -2.08 9.26
C LEU A 120 -8.95 -2.07 10.80
N GLN A 121 -9.22 -3.25 11.38
CA GLN A 121 -9.31 -3.44 12.82
C GLN A 121 -7.94 -3.88 13.33
N CYS A 122 -7.18 -2.97 13.92
CA CYS A 122 -5.91 -3.36 14.52
C CYS A 122 -6.01 -3.69 16.00
N GLU A 123 -5.35 -4.76 16.40
CA GLU A 123 -5.06 -5.03 17.79
C GLU A 123 -3.78 -4.31 18.23
N SER A 124 -3.74 -3.77 19.45
CA SER A 124 -2.53 -3.14 19.97
C SER A 124 -1.57 -4.17 20.57
N LEU A 125 -0.35 -4.21 20.03
CA LEU A 125 0.74 -4.98 20.59
C LEU A 125 1.38 -4.27 21.78
N SER A 126 2.02 -5.07 22.63
CA SER A 126 2.91 -4.54 23.67
C SER A 126 4.09 -3.81 23.03
N SER A 127 4.61 -2.75 23.64
CA SER A 127 5.83 -2.07 23.20
C SER A 127 7.12 -2.82 23.58
N MET A 128 7.02 -4.04 24.11
CA MET A 128 8.16 -4.82 24.58
C MET A 128 8.95 -5.40 23.41
N VAL A 129 10.28 -5.28 23.48
CA VAL A 129 11.20 -5.85 22.49
C VAL A 129 12.34 -6.59 23.21
N PRO A 130 12.68 -7.83 22.80
CA PRO A 130 12.02 -8.62 21.76
C PRO A 130 10.66 -9.17 22.21
N GLN A 131 9.77 -9.44 21.25
CA GLN A 131 8.51 -10.15 21.47
C GLN A 131 8.15 -11.05 20.29
N THR A 132 7.32 -12.06 20.57
CA THR A 132 6.75 -12.98 19.58
C THR A 132 5.26 -13.09 19.83
N VAL A 133 4.47 -12.91 18.78
CA VAL A 133 3.02 -12.93 18.78
C VAL A 133 2.58 -14.05 17.84
N GLY A 134 1.58 -14.85 18.25
CA GLY A 134 0.92 -15.80 17.37
C GLY A 134 -0.44 -15.25 16.98
N GLY A 135 -0.83 -15.43 15.72
CA GLY A 135 -2.12 -15.02 15.18
C GLY A 135 -2.59 -15.98 14.10
N SER A 136 -3.77 -15.71 13.53
CA SER A 136 -4.28 -16.47 12.39
C SER A 136 -4.99 -15.53 11.41
N THR A 137 -4.74 -15.73 10.11
CA THR A 137 -5.47 -15.03 9.04
C THR A 137 -6.82 -15.69 8.73
N ASP A 138 -7.19 -16.78 9.41
CA ASP A 138 -8.50 -17.43 9.24
C ASP A 138 -9.64 -16.49 9.66
N GLY A 139 -10.46 -16.08 8.68
CA GLY A 139 -11.54 -15.11 8.92
C GLY A 139 -11.03 -13.70 9.20
N GLY A 140 -9.76 -13.41 8.86
CA GLY A 140 -9.21 -12.06 8.82
C GLY A 140 -9.91 -11.20 7.78
N GLN A 141 -9.61 -9.90 7.82
CA GLN A 141 -10.12 -8.95 6.85
C GLN A 141 -9.54 -9.26 5.47
N GLN A 142 -10.15 -8.75 4.39
CA GLN A 142 -9.62 -8.92 3.03
C GLN A 142 -9.79 -7.61 2.28
N ASP A 143 -8.76 -7.22 1.52
CA ASP A 143 -8.80 -6.06 0.64
C ASP A 143 -9.12 -4.74 1.35
N LEU A 144 -8.81 -4.63 2.66
CA LEU A 144 -8.94 -3.39 3.42
C LEU A 144 -7.61 -2.64 3.51
N TRP A 145 -6.52 -3.31 3.16
CA TRP A 145 -5.18 -2.75 3.06
C TRP A 145 -4.51 -3.22 1.76
N SER A 146 -4.55 -2.38 0.73
CA SER A 146 -3.82 -2.66 -0.51
C SER A 146 -2.33 -2.38 -0.28
N THR A 147 -1.50 -3.42 -0.38
CA THR A 147 -0.05 -3.29 -0.18
C THR A 147 0.71 -3.32 -1.49
N ASP A 148 1.75 -2.46 -1.58
CA ASP A 148 2.69 -2.42 -2.71
C ASP A 148 3.51 -3.72 -2.86
N CYS A 149 3.42 -4.66 -1.91
CA CYS A 149 4.06 -5.98 -1.95
C CYS A 149 3.20 -7.11 -2.54
N TRP A 150 2.11 -6.76 -3.25
CA TRP A 150 1.33 -7.71 -4.07
C TRP A 150 0.77 -8.89 -3.28
N ALA A 151 0.26 -8.62 -2.08
CA ALA A 151 -0.53 -9.58 -1.31
C ALA A 151 -2.00 -9.55 -1.77
N SER A 152 -2.70 -10.67 -1.59
CA SER A 152 -4.14 -10.77 -1.89
C SER A 152 -4.87 -11.75 -0.97
N GLY A 153 -4.18 -12.24 0.07
CA GLY A 153 -4.74 -13.11 1.08
C GLY A 153 -5.41 -12.32 2.21
N PRO A 154 -6.07 -13.03 3.13
CA PRO A 154 -6.62 -12.38 4.31
C PRO A 154 -5.56 -11.80 5.22
N GLU A 155 -5.92 -10.71 5.88
CA GLU A 155 -5.02 -9.85 6.61
C GLU A 155 -5.39 -9.73 8.09
N VAL A 156 -4.36 -9.56 8.92
CA VAL A 156 -4.48 -9.20 10.33
C VAL A 156 -3.55 -8.03 10.61
N ALA A 157 -4.11 -6.97 11.18
CA ALA A 157 -3.37 -5.76 11.48
C ALA A 157 -3.13 -5.57 12.97
N TYR A 158 -2.01 -4.93 13.26
CA TYR A 158 -1.58 -4.59 14.59
C TYR A 158 -1.14 -3.13 14.65
N THR A 159 -1.33 -2.51 15.82
CA THR A 159 -0.68 -1.24 16.15
C THR A 159 0.47 -1.50 17.11
N TRP A 160 1.60 -0.85 16.87
CA TRP A 160 2.78 -0.98 17.72
C TRP A 160 3.51 0.35 17.88
N SER A 161 4.01 0.62 19.09
CA SER A 161 4.82 1.80 19.38
C SER A 161 6.21 1.40 19.87
N PRO A 162 7.29 1.96 19.28
CA PRO A 162 8.64 1.66 19.69
C PRO A 162 8.90 2.18 21.10
N PRO A 163 9.55 1.38 21.97
CA PRO A 163 9.85 1.80 23.33
C PRO A 163 10.94 2.86 23.41
N GLN A 164 11.78 3.01 22.38
CA GLN A 164 12.86 3.99 22.25
C GLN A 164 13.09 4.29 20.75
N THR A 165 13.71 5.42 20.40
CA THR A 165 14.15 5.66 19.02
C THR A 165 15.19 4.62 18.60
N GLY A 166 15.00 3.99 17.44
CA GLY A 166 15.94 3.01 16.91
C GLY A 166 15.47 2.31 15.63
N PHE A 167 16.25 1.31 15.21
CA PHE A 167 15.91 0.42 14.11
C PHE A 167 15.25 -0.85 14.64
N TYR A 168 14.10 -1.21 14.08
CA TYR A 168 13.32 -2.37 14.47
C TYR A 168 13.08 -3.27 13.28
N VAL A 169 13.13 -4.58 13.52
CA VAL A 169 12.85 -5.61 12.51
C VAL A 169 11.66 -6.42 12.96
N PHE A 170 10.72 -6.54 12.04
CA PHE A 170 9.54 -7.38 12.11
C PHE A 170 9.75 -8.55 11.15
N ASP A 171 9.51 -9.77 11.61
CA ASP A 171 9.58 -10.94 10.74
C ASP A 171 8.48 -11.94 11.06
N THR A 172 8.16 -12.79 10.10
CA THR A 172 7.16 -13.85 10.27
C THR A 172 7.77 -15.25 10.35
N PHE A 173 9.05 -15.36 10.70
CA PHE A 173 9.75 -16.63 10.73
C PHE A 173 9.09 -17.59 11.74
N GLY A 174 8.74 -18.78 11.24
CA GLY A 174 8.03 -19.83 12.00
C GLY A 174 6.55 -19.98 11.65
N SER A 175 6.02 -19.12 10.78
CA SER A 175 4.65 -19.20 10.25
C SER A 175 4.39 -20.48 9.43
N GLN A 176 3.12 -20.89 9.32
CA GLN A 176 2.71 -22.07 8.56
C GLN A 176 2.11 -21.72 7.19
N ILE A 177 1.96 -20.43 6.91
CA ILE A 177 1.45 -19.88 5.66
C ILE A 177 2.56 -19.09 4.97
N ASP A 178 2.39 -18.87 3.67
CA ASP A 178 3.16 -17.90 2.91
C ASP A 178 2.67 -16.49 3.28
N THR A 179 3.52 -15.73 3.95
CA THR A 179 3.14 -14.43 4.51
C THR A 179 3.66 -13.31 3.64
N VAL A 180 2.91 -12.21 3.60
CA VAL A 180 3.43 -10.88 3.25
C VAL A 180 3.33 -10.02 4.50
N LEU A 181 4.37 -9.22 4.76
CA LEU A 181 4.44 -8.30 5.89
C LEU A 181 4.56 -6.88 5.38
N SER A 182 3.69 -6.00 5.88
CA SER A 182 3.69 -4.57 5.55
C SER A 182 3.70 -3.73 6.82
N ILE A 183 4.48 -2.64 6.80
CA ILE A 183 4.60 -1.67 7.87
C ILE A 183 4.23 -0.31 7.31
N ALA A 184 3.33 0.39 8.00
CA ALA A 184 2.93 1.76 7.68
C ALA A 184 3.04 2.66 8.90
N GLN A 185 3.16 3.96 8.67
CA GLN A 185 3.14 4.95 9.74
C GLN A 185 1.72 5.40 10.03
N GLY A 186 1.26 5.26 11.27
CA GLY A 186 -0.08 5.64 11.67
C GLY A 186 -0.75 4.60 12.55
N ASN A 187 -2.02 4.85 12.88
CA ASN A 187 -2.83 3.98 13.71
C ASN A 187 -3.94 3.34 12.87
N CYS A 188 -3.65 2.19 12.24
CA CYS A 188 -4.51 1.54 11.24
C CYS A 188 -4.76 2.40 10.00
N GLU A 189 -3.80 3.24 9.65
CA GLU A 189 -3.83 4.17 8.52
C GLU A 189 -2.40 4.46 8.06
N GLY A 190 -2.29 5.18 6.94
CA GLY A 190 -1.03 5.66 6.39
C GLY A 190 -0.50 4.81 5.23
N ASP A 191 0.48 5.37 4.53
CA ASP A 191 1.13 4.72 3.40
C ASP A 191 2.13 3.66 3.91
N VAL A 192 2.28 2.57 3.15
CA VAL A 192 3.27 1.53 3.44
C VAL A 192 4.68 2.13 3.27
N ILE A 193 5.49 1.99 4.32
CA ILE A 193 6.87 2.50 4.37
C ILE A 193 7.90 1.38 4.30
N SER A 194 7.48 0.13 4.55
CA SER A 194 8.30 -1.05 4.35
C SER A 194 7.41 -2.27 4.12
N CYS A 195 7.78 -3.14 3.19
CA CYS A 195 7.08 -4.40 3.00
C CYS A 195 7.97 -5.51 2.42
N ASN A 196 7.63 -6.76 2.71
CA ASN A 196 8.36 -7.91 2.20
C ASN A 196 7.44 -9.14 2.10
N ASP A 197 7.66 -9.94 1.06
CA ASP A 197 6.99 -11.22 0.83
C ASP A 197 7.87 -12.36 1.38
N ASP A 198 8.98 -12.62 0.68
CA ASP A 198 9.95 -13.66 1.02
C ASP A 198 11.26 -13.08 1.56
N ALA A 199 11.75 -13.67 2.64
CA ALA A 199 13.08 -13.41 3.21
C ALA A 199 13.80 -14.71 3.58
N ALA A 200 15.13 -14.67 3.57
CA ALA A 200 16.01 -15.79 3.90
C ALA A 200 15.72 -17.10 3.14
N GLY A 201 15.09 -17.01 1.95
CA GLY A 201 14.73 -18.17 1.11
C GLY A 201 13.60 -19.03 1.70
N GLN A 202 12.72 -18.43 2.51
CA GLN A 202 11.54 -19.04 3.09
C GLN A 202 10.29 -18.24 2.69
N PHE A 203 9.13 -18.90 2.71
CA PHE A 203 7.80 -18.30 2.60
C PHE A 203 7.43 -17.57 3.90
N ALA A 204 8.28 -16.62 4.27
CA ALA A 204 8.21 -15.84 5.48
C ALA A 204 8.92 -14.51 5.24
N SER A 205 8.33 -13.45 5.76
CA SER A 205 8.71 -12.08 5.46
C SER A 205 9.61 -11.49 6.53
N SER A 206 10.35 -10.44 6.17
CA SER A 206 11.18 -9.64 7.06
C SER A 206 11.18 -8.18 6.61
N ALA A 207 10.72 -7.27 7.46
CA ALA A 207 10.62 -5.84 7.19
C ALA A 207 11.24 -5.00 8.33
N GLY A 208 11.97 -3.96 7.98
CA GLY A 208 12.78 -3.14 8.87
C GLY A 208 12.38 -1.66 8.80
N VAL A 209 12.41 -0.97 9.94
CA VAL A 209 11.99 0.43 10.01
C VAL A 209 12.80 1.22 11.03
N LEU A 210 13.16 2.46 10.67
CA LEU A 210 13.61 3.46 11.61
C LEU A 210 12.39 4.14 12.24
N ALA A 211 12.26 4.07 13.56
CA ALA A 211 11.13 4.65 14.27
C ALA A 211 11.59 5.42 15.51
N ASP A 212 10.91 6.53 15.82
CA ASP A 212 11.14 7.36 16.99
C ASP A 212 10.30 6.92 18.20
N GLU A 213 10.82 7.13 19.41
CA GLU A 213 10.07 6.82 20.64
C GLU A 213 8.68 7.50 20.63
N GLY A 214 7.63 6.68 20.73
CA GLY A 214 6.25 7.16 20.76
C GLY A 214 5.57 7.27 19.39
N ASP A 215 6.26 6.92 18.30
CA ASP A 215 5.60 6.67 17.01
C ASP A 215 4.51 5.59 17.16
N VAL A 216 3.57 5.58 16.22
CA VAL A 216 2.59 4.50 16.07
C VAL A 216 2.74 3.94 14.67
N LEU A 217 3.01 2.65 14.61
CA LEU A 217 3.13 1.89 13.37
C LEU A 217 1.94 0.95 13.24
N THR A 218 1.42 0.84 12.02
CA THR A 218 0.51 -0.22 11.61
C THR A 218 1.37 -1.35 11.04
N VAL A 219 1.20 -2.56 11.56
CA VAL A 219 1.90 -3.77 11.10
C VAL A 219 0.86 -4.76 10.62
N VAL A 220 0.88 -5.07 9.33
CA VAL A 220 -0.10 -5.94 8.68
C VAL A 220 0.59 -7.23 8.27
N VAL A 221 0.01 -8.36 8.68
CA VAL A 221 0.41 -9.71 8.25
C VAL A 221 -0.68 -10.26 7.36
N GLU A 222 -0.32 -10.59 6.12
CA GLU A 222 -1.21 -11.05 5.06
C GLU A 222 -0.80 -12.43 4.57
N GLY A 223 -1.75 -13.19 4.02
CA GLY A 223 -1.43 -14.32 3.15
C GLY A 223 -1.01 -13.83 1.77
N LYS A 224 -0.03 -14.50 1.12
CA LYS A 224 0.39 -14.12 -0.24
C LYS A 224 -0.76 -14.19 -1.25
N LEU A 225 -1.49 -15.31 -1.26
CA LEU A 225 -2.63 -15.54 -2.14
C LEU A 225 -3.96 -15.61 -1.36
N PRO A 226 -5.13 -15.49 -2.03
CA PRO A 226 -6.44 -15.54 -1.37
C PRO A 226 -6.70 -16.83 -0.56
N GLY A 227 -5.97 -17.91 -0.86
CA GLY A 227 -6.08 -19.19 -0.18
C GLY A 227 -5.06 -19.42 0.95
N ASP A 228 -4.07 -18.55 1.11
CA ASP A 228 -2.98 -18.70 2.08
C ASP A 228 -3.45 -18.22 3.46
N THR A 229 -4.25 -19.07 4.09
CA THR A 229 -4.91 -18.81 5.37
C THR A 229 -4.43 -19.75 6.46
N GLY A 230 -4.32 -19.22 7.67
CA GLY A 230 -4.01 -20.00 8.86
C GLY A 230 -3.07 -19.30 9.83
N GLU A 231 -2.42 -20.10 10.68
CA GLU A 231 -1.61 -19.61 11.79
C GLU A 231 -0.27 -19.01 11.32
N PHE A 232 0.04 -17.83 11.85
CA PHE A 232 1.30 -17.13 11.66
C PHE A 232 1.98 -16.79 12.99
N ILE A 233 3.27 -16.52 12.91
CA ILE A 233 4.09 -15.96 13.97
C ILE A 233 4.55 -14.58 13.51
N LEU A 234 4.49 -13.58 14.39
CA LEU A 234 5.07 -12.26 14.19
C LEU A 234 6.12 -12.01 15.28
N ASN A 235 7.37 -11.84 14.90
CA ASN A 235 8.47 -11.49 15.79
C ASN A 235 8.78 -10.01 15.64
N VAL A 236 9.03 -9.33 16.77
CA VAL A 236 9.49 -7.93 16.79
C VAL A 236 10.78 -7.86 17.57
N THR A 237 11.84 -7.38 16.93
CA THR A 237 13.19 -7.31 17.51
C THR A 237 13.83 -5.94 17.27
N SER A 238 14.77 -5.56 18.14
CA SER A 238 15.64 -4.42 17.88
C SER A 238 16.72 -4.87 16.90
N GLY A 239 16.84 -4.19 15.78
CA GLY A 239 17.83 -4.48 14.75
C GLY A 239 19.06 -3.56 14.83
N SER A 240 19.96 -3.76 13.88
CA SER A 240 21.05 -2.83 13.57
C SER A 240 21.02 -2.51 12.10
N CYS A 241 21.10 -1.23 11.77
CA CYS A 241 21.22 -0.74 10.40
C CYS A 241 22.39 0.26 10.36
N PRO A 242 23.41 0.08 9.50
CA PRO A 242 23.51 -0.96 8.45
C PRO A 242 23.70 -2.40 8.99
N GLU A 243 23.33 -3.39 8.17
CA GLU A 243 23.38 -4.81 8.52
C GLU A 243 24.79 -5.41 8.44
N VAL A 244 25.57 -4.96 7.45
CA VAL A 244 26.86 -5.55 7.08
C VAL A 244 27.94 -4.50 6.97
N ASP A 245 29.05 -4.67 7.68
CA ASP A 245 30.22 -3.78 7.60
C ASP A 245 31.21 -4.24 6.52
N LEU A 246 31.34 -3.44 5.45
CA LEU A 246 32.30 -3.65 4.36
C LEU A 246 33.70 -3.09 4.69
N GLY A 247 33.84 -2.37 5.81
CA GLY A 247 35.09 -1.77 6.24
C GLY A 247 35.47 -0.55 5.39
N SER A 248 36.71 -0.54 4.90
CA SER A 248 37.29 0.62 4.16
C SER A 248 38.10 0.20 2.93
N VAL A 249 37.79 -0.97 2.38
CA VAL A 249 38.52 -1.53 1.24
C VAL A 249 38.12 -0.78 -0.04
N GLU A 250 39.13 -0.37 -0.84
CA GLU A 250 38.98 0.17 -2.19
C GLU A 250 40.06 -0.40 -3.14
N PRO A 251 39.74 -0.71 -4.41
CA PRO A 251 38.38 -0.91 -4.92
C PRO A 251 37.72 -2.15 -4.27
N HIS A 252 36.41 -2.14 -4.17
CA HIS A 252 35.61 -3.24 -3.63
C HIS A 252 34.53 -3.64 -4.64
N SER A 253 34.25 -4.94 -4.74
CA SER A 253 33.12 -5.46 -5.51
C SER A 253 32.52 -6.63 -4.75
N LEU A 254 31.24 -6.51 -4.41
CA LEU A 254 30.45 -7.51 -3.71
C LEU A 254 29.39 -8.07 -4.67
N LEU A 255 29.14 -9.37 -4.56
CA LEU A 255 27.98 -10.02 -5.17
C LEU A 255 27.03 -10.41 -4.05
N ASP A 256 25.78 -10.00 -4.18
CA ASP A 256 24.70 -10.30 -3.22
C ASP A 256 23.36 -10.45 -3.94
N THR A 257 22.25 -10.60 -3.19
CA THR A 257 20.92 -10.80 -3.77
C THR A 257 19.80 -10.17 -2.94
N THR A 258 18.83 -9.53 -3.59
CA THR A 258 17.60 -9.03 -2.94
C THR A 258 16.57 -10.14 -2.71
N ALA A 259 16.67 -11.26 -3.45
CA ALA A 259 15.70 -12.37 -3.39
C ALA A 259 15.62 -13.11 -2.05
N THR A 260 16.57 -12.86 -1.14
CA THR A 260 16.52 -13.40 0.22
C THR A 260 16.67 -12.31 1.27
N ALA A 261 16.68 -11.06 0.84
CA ALA A 261 16.73 -9.91 1.72
C ALA A 261 15.34 -9.67 2.32
N GLY A 262 15.30 -9.11 3.52
CA GLY A 262 14.10 -8.39 3.92
C GLY A 262 14.06 -7.03 3.23
N ASP A 263 13.01 -6.27 3.44
CA ASP A 263 13.05 -4.83 3.19
C ASP A 263 13.52 -4.14 4.47
N MET A 264 14.58 -3.34 4.40
CA MET A 264 15.26 -2.80 5.59
C MET A 264 15.18 -1.28 5.63
N LEU A 265 15.25 -0.62 4.47
CA LEU A 265 15.21 0.82 4.32
C LEU A 265 15.09 1.15 2.84
N SER A 266 14.18 2.04 2.48
CA SER A 266 14.03 2.52 1.11
C SER A 266 14.71 3.87 0.87
N GLY A 267 15.29 4.01 -0.32
CA GLY A 267 15.87 5.25 -0.82
C GLY A 267 14.79 6.23 -1.27
N SER A 268 15.10 7.54 -1.25
CA SER A 268 14.11 8.58 -1.59
C SER A 268 13.64 8.59 -3.04
N CYS A 269 14.25 7.77 -3.90
CA CYS A 269 13.94 7.64 -5.32
C CYS A 269 13.40 6.25 -5.67
N ALA A 270 13.09 5.41 -4.68
CA ALA A 270 12.36 4.17 -4.88
C ALA A 270 10.93 4.46 -5.36
N ASP A 271 10.43 3.61 -6.25
CA ASP A 271 9.06 3.70 -6.76
C ASP A 271 8.07 3.11 -5.73
N GLU A 272 8.50 2.11 -4.97
CA GLU A 272 7.76 1.42 -3.91
C GLU A 272 8.75 0.80 -2.90
N PRO A 273 8.31 0.43 -1.68
CA PRO A 273 9.14 -0.34 -0.75
C PRO A 273 9.47 -1.72 -1.32
N ALA A 274 10.73 -2.15 -1.21
CA ALA A 274 11.18 -3.39 -1.83
C ALA A 274 12.35 -4.05 -1.08
N PRO A 275 12.57 -5.37 -1.24
CA PRO A 275 13.64 -6.08 -0.56
C PRO A 275 15.04 -5.54 -0.90
N GLY A 276 15.88 -5.39 0.12
CA GLY A 276 17.21 -4.79 -0.02
C GLY A 276 18.12 -4.98 1.18
N HIS A 277 19.40 -4.67 1.00
CA HIS A 277 20.38 -4.67 2.07
C HIS A 277 20.99 -3.29 2.27
N VAL A 278 21.32 -2.97 3.52
CA VAL A 278 22.09 -1.77 3.85
C VAL A 278 23.48 -2.13 4.38
N TYR A 279 24.50 -1.60 3.74
CA TYR A 279 25.91 -1.82 4.04
C TYR A 279 26.54 -0.62 4.72
N HIS A 280 27.42 -0.84 5.69
CA HIS A 280 28.29 0.18 6.24
C HIS A 280 29.63 0.21 5.49
N TRP A 281 30.11 1.40 5.14
CA TRP A 281 31.44 1.59 4.56
C TRP A 281 32.09 2.88 5.04
N ARG A 282 33.41 2.88 5.19
CA ARG A 282 34.22 4.02 5.63
C ARG A 282 35.22 4.44 4.56
N ALA A 283 35.20 5.71 4.19
CA ALA A 283 36.16 6.30 3.26
C ALA A 283 37.60 6.16 3.77
N PRO A 284 38.49 5.39 3.11
CA PRO A 284 39.85 5.20 3.59
C PRO A 284 40.72 6.46 3.46
N VAL A 285 40.39 7.35 2.53
CA VAL A 285 41.12 8.59 2.24
C VAL A 285 40.18 9.62 1.62
N THR A 286 40.50 10.92 1.72
CA THR A 286 39.70 11.97 1.08
C THR A 286 39.76 11.88 -0.45
N GLY A 287 38.60 11.96 -1.11
CA GLY A 287 38.49 12.13 -2.56
C GLY A 287 37.11 11.78 -3.12
N ALA A 288 37.03 11.78 -4.45
CA ALA A 288 35.84 11.37 -5.19
C ALA A 288 35.75 9.85 -5.29
N TYR A 289 34.54 9.34 -5.06
CA TYR A 289 34.18 7.94 -5.05
C TYR A 289 32.99 7.70 -5.98
N ARG A 290 33.02 6.62 -6.74
CA ARG A 290 31.86 6.08 -7.45
C ARG A 290 31.38 4.81 -6.76
N PHE A 291 30.08 4.77 -6.55
CA PHE A 291 29.32 3.63 -6.10
C PHE A 291 28.39 3.25 -7.24
N ASP A 292 28.47 2.02 -7.72
CA ASP A 292 27.63 1.57 -8.82
C ASP A 292 27.18 0.12 -8.65
N THR A 293 26.09 -0.22 -9.33
CA THR A 293 25.56 -1.59 -9.35
C THR A 293 25.61 -2.25 -10.73
N TYR A 294 26.53 -1.81 -11.60
CA TYR A 294 26.65 -2.38 -12.95
C TYR A 294 27.00 -3.86 -12.92
N GLY A 295 26.39 -4.60 -13.85
CA GLY A 295 26.48 -6.07 -13.91
C GLY A 295 25.48 -6.78 -13.01
N SER A 296 24.50 -6.08 -12.43
CA SER A 296 23.39 -6.67 -11.71
C SER A 296 22.41 -7.36 -12.65
N LYS A 297 21.69 -8.37 -12.12
CA LYS A 297 20.67 -9.14 -12.85
C LYS A 297 19.24 -8.77 -12.41
N VAL A 298 19.12 -7.61 -11.74
CA VAL A 298 17.89 -7.04 -11.23
C VAL A 298 17.96 -5.52 -11.35
N GLU A 299 16.82 -4.88 -11.65
CA GLU A 299 16.66 -3.44 -11.51
C GLU A 299 16.74 -3.09 -10.02
N ASN A 300 17.64 -2.18 -9.66
CA ASN A 300 17.90 -1.87 -8.26
C ASN A 300 17.99 -0.36 -8.05
N VAL A 301 17.54 0.07 -6.88
CA VAL A 301 17.74 1.43 -6.39
C VAL A 301 18.99 1.42 -5.52
N LEU A 302 19.92 2.34 -5.82
CA LEU A 302 21.10 2.58 -5.02
C LEU A 302 20.90 3.88 -4.26
N PHE A 303 21.06 3.87 -2.95
CA PHE A 303 21.04 5.08 -2.14
C PHE A 303 22.17 5.10 -1.12
N ILE A 304 22.63 6.29 -0.73
CA ILE A 304 23.72 6.48 0.21
C ILE A 304 23.30 7.50 1.27
N ARG A 305 23.56 7.21 2.54
CA ARG A 305 23.29 8.10 3.68
C ARG A 305 24.58 8.38 4.46
N ASP A 306 24.66 9.56 5.06
CA ASP A 306 25.83 9.99 5.85
C ASP A 306 25.83 9.32 7.23
N GLY A 307 26.92 8.66 7.61
CA GLY A 307 27.02 7.90 8.85
C GLY A 307 26.31 6.55 8.77
N ASP A 308 25.13 6.45 9.38
CA ASP A 308 24.32 5.24 9.46
C ASP A 308 22.94 5.44 8.79
N CYS A 309 22.03 4.49 8.97
CA CYS A 309 20.70 4.55 8.37
C CYS A 309 19.87 5.75 8.85
N SER A 310 20.12 6.29 10.05
CA SER A 310 19.42 7.47 10.59
C SER A 310 19.93 8.80 10.04
N GLY A 311 21.12 8.80 9.41
CA GLY A 311 21.71 10.00 8.84
C GLY A 311 20.97 10.52 7.59
N PRO A 312 21.27 11.75 7.14
CA PRO A 312 20.65 12.29 5.92
C PRO A 312 21.10 11.52 4.67
N GLU A 313 20.19 11.39 3.70
CA GLU A 313 20.54 10.84 2.39
C GLU A 313 21.46 11.80 1.62
N LEU A 314 22.57 11.27 1.13
CA LEU A 314 23.58 11.95 0.31
C LEU A 314 23.28 11.84 -1.18
N GLY A 315 22.60 10.77 -1.59
CA GLY A 315 22.14 10.57 -2.96
C GLY A 315 21.33 9.29 -3.11
N CYS A 316 20.48 9.28 -4.13
CA CYS A 316 19.71 8.13 -4.58
C CYS A 316 19.71 8.10 -6.11
N SER A 317 19.86 6.89 -6.66
CA SER A 317 19.84 6.63 -8.10
C SER A 317 18.98 5.41 -8.39
N VAL A 318 18.16 5.54 -9.42
CA VAL A 318 17.44 4.45 -10.08
C VAL A 318 18.26 3.93 -11.26
N PRO A 319 18.00 2.71 -11.77
CA PRO A 319 18.85 2.14 -12.79
C PRO A 319 18.66 2.90 -14.11
N ILE A 320 19.78 3.24 -14.75
CA ILE A 320 19.76 3.79 -16.10
C ILE A 320 19.88 2.65 -17.10
N TRP A 321 19.05 2.67 -18.14
CA TRP A 321 19.20 1.78 -19.28
C TRP A 321 20.35 2.30 -20.14
N GLU A 322 21.49 1.61 -20.11
CA GLU A 322 22.58 1.83 -21.07
C GLU A 322 22.46 0.83 -22.23
N ASP A 323 22.10 1.34 -23.41
CA ASP A 323 22.07 0.63 -24.71
C ASP A 323 23.41 0.74 -25.43
N ASP A 324 24.52 0.61 -24.70
CA ASP A 324 25.84 0.90 -25.27
C ASP A 324 26.65 -0.34 -25.65
N ASP A 325 26.13 -1.55 -25.45
CA ASP A 325 26.83 -2.78 -25.83
C ASP A 325 26.04 -3.65 -26.85
N ASP A 326 26.50 -3.58 -28.11
CA ASP A 326 26.24 -4.49 -29.25
C ASP A 326 26.67 -5.96 -28.95
N ASP A 327 26.86 -6.31 -27.67
CA ASP A 327 27.36 -7.59 -27.15
C ASP A 327 26.27 -8.43 -26.46
N GLY A 328 25.06 -7.89 -26.24
CA GLY A 328 23.89 -8.63 -25.79
C GLY A 328 23.90 -9.08 -24.31
N ASP A 329 24.69 -8.44 -23.44
CA ASP A 329 24.61 -8.63 -21.98
C ASP A 329 23.81 -7.46 -21.38
N GLU A 330 22.51 -7.68 -21.17
CA GLU A 330 21.63 -6.72 -20.52
C GLU A 330 22.12 -6.50 -19.08
N SER A 331 22.58 -5.27 -18.77
CA SER A 331 23.07 -4.92 -17.44
C SER A 331 22.33 -3.68 -16.94
N TRP A 332 21.60 -3.86 -15.85
CA TRP A 332 20.95 -2.77 -15.11
C TRP A 332 21.91 -2.29 -14.03
N GLY A 333 22.05 -0.97 -13.89
CA GLY A 333 22.92 -0.39 -12.87
C GLY A 333 22.50 1.02 -12.50
N SER A 334 22.61 1.30 -11.21
CA SER A 334 22.45 2.61 -10.58
C SER A 334 23.84 3.12 -10.20
N GLU A 335 24.05 4.43 -10.24
CA GLU A 335 25.37 5.04 -10.00
C GLU A 335 25.24 6.31 -9.16
N ILE A 336 26.11 6.45 -8.16
CA ILE A 336 26.27 7.66 -7.37
C ILE A 336 27.76 7.99 -7.25
N GLU A 337 28.11 9.24 -7.58
CA GLU A 337 29.44 9.80 -7.31
C GLU A 337 29.39 10.79 -6.12
N LEU A 338 30.27 10.60 -5.14
CA LEU A 338 30.36 11.45 -3.94
C LEU A 338 31.81 11.88 -3.66
N GLU A 339 31.98 13.10 -3.17
CA GLU A 339 33.23 13.55 -2.54
C GLU A 339 33.18 13.25 -1.06
N LEU A 340 34.05 12.36 -0.58
CA LEU A 340 34.09 11.91 0.81
C LEU A 340 35.41 12.31 1.48
N VAL A 341 35.37 12.52 2.79
CA VAL A 341 36.56 12.83 3.60
C VAL A 341 37.10 11.56 4.26
N GLU A 342 38.43 11.47 4.42
CA GLU A 342 39.08 10.38 5.14
C GLU A 342 38.39 10.11 6.49
N GLY A 343 37.96 8.86 6.68
CA GLY A 343 37.31 8.38 7.89
C GLY A 343 35.80 8.61 7.95
N GLN A 344 35.19 9.31 6.99
CA GLN A 344 33.74 9.47 6.89
C GLN A 344 33.07 8.10 6.71
N GLU A 345 32.02 7.85 7.49
CA GLU A 345 31.20 6.64 7.43
C GLU A 345 29.95 6.93 6.63
N ILE A 346 29.47 5.94 5.89
CA ILE A 346 28.23 6.00 5.12
C ILE A 346 27.48 4.67 5.22
N ALA A 347 26.16 4.75 5.08
CA ALA A 347 25.28 3.63 4.82
C ALA A 347 24.98 3.57 3.32
N ILE A 348 25.17 2.42 2.68
CA ILE A 348 24.92 2.18 1.26
C ILE A 348 23.78 1.19 1.17
N GLY A 349 22.63 1.61 0.69
CA GLY A 349 21.48 0.74 0.44
C GLY A 349 21.43 0.28 -1.01
N VAL A 350 21.17 -1.01 -1.20
CA VAL A 350 20.82 -1.59 -2.50
C VAL A 350 19.55 -2.39 -2.32
N GLU A 351 18.46 -1.89 -2.90
CA GLU A 351 17.15 -2.54 -2.89
C GLU A 351 16.69 -2.85 -4.32
N SER A 352 15.79 -3.81 -4.45
CA SER A 352 15.08 -4.04 -5.70
C SER A 352 14.26 -2.81 -6.06
N ARG A 353 14.06 -2.57 -7.35
CA ARG A 353 13.19 -1.47 -7.77
C ARG A 353 11.72 -1.73 -7.44
N PHE A 354 11.32 -2.98 -7.53
CA PHE A 354 9.95 -3.46 -7.29
C PHE A 354 10.00 -4.69 -6.39
N ALA A 355 9.00 -4.86 -5.52
CA ALA A 355 8.97 -5.92 -4.53
C ALA A 355 8.91 -7.33 -5.13
N ASP A 356 8.27 -7.49 -6.29
CA ASP A 356 8.14 -8.77 -7.01
C ASP A 356 9.31 -9.06 -7.95
N TRP A 357 10.17 -8.06 -8.19
CA TRP A 357 11.33 -8.19 -9.07
C TRP A 357 12.63 -8.21 -8.27
N VAL A 358 12.88 -9.37 -7.66
CA VAL A 358 14.08 -9.63 -6.87
C VAL A 358 15.15 -10.42 -7.62
N GLY A 359 16.41 -10.27 -7.24
CA GLY A 359 17.49 -10.99 -7.89
C GLY A 359 18.90 -10.64 -7.41
N ALA A 360 19.88 -11.25 -8.07
CA ALA A 360 21.29 -11.03 -7.78
C ALA A 360 21.75 -9.66 -8.27
N TYR A 361 22.52 -8.96 -7.46
CA TYR A 361 23.14 -7.69 -7.80
C TYR A 361 24.63 -7.69 -7.48
N ARG A 362 25.31 -6.70 -8.06
CA ARG A 362 26.70 -6.37 -7.74
C ARG A 362 26.74 -4.98 -7.14
N LEU A 363 27.52 -4.77 -6.08
CA LEU A 363 27.86 -3.44 -5.58
C LEU A 363 29.35 -3.20 -5.78
N ASN A 364 29.69 -2.15 -6.53
CA ASN A 364 31.06 -1.73 -6.80
C ASN A 364 31.34 -0.40 -6.09
N ILE A 365 32.52 -0.32 -5.47
CA ILE A 365 33.03 0.89 -4.83
C ILE A 365 34.41 1.16 -5.38
N GLU A 366 34.57 2.31 -6.03
CA GLU A 366 35.86 2.72 -6.59
C GLU A 366 36.18 4.18 -6.32
N ARG A 367 37.47 4.47 -6.18
CA ARG A 367 37.95 5.84 -6.06
C ARG A 367 38.28 6.40 -7.43
N LEU A 368 37.71 7.55 -7.74
CA LEU A 368 37.95 8.24 -9.00
C LEU A 368 39.31 8.93 -8.98
N ARG A 369 40.04 8.84 -10.10
CA ARG A 369 41.31 9.54 -10.23
C ARG A 369 41.05 11.01 -10.45
N SER A 370 41.66 11.87 -9.63
CA SER A 370 41.67 13.31 -9.87
C SER A 370 42.15 13.60 -11.29
N ALA A 371 41.35 14.32 -12.09
CA ALA A 371 41.72 14.72 -13.44
C ALA A 371 43.11 15.37 -13.40
N SER A 372 44.07 14.80 -14.13
CA SER A 372 45.40 15.37 -14.21
C SER A 372 45.31 16.73 -14.90
N VAL A 373 45.61 17.82 -14.18
CA VAL A 373 45.82 19.13 -14.80
C VAL A 373 46.90 18.95 -15.88
N PRO A 374 46.64 19.30 -17.15
CA PRO A 374 47.67 19.23 -18.18
C PRO A 374 48.85 20.09 -17.74
N ARG A 375 50.06 19.52 -17.70
CA ARG A 375 51.27 20.33 -17.52
C ARG A 375 51.41 21.25 -18.74
N GLU A 376 51.37 22.56 -18.49
CA GLU A 376 51.71 23.60 -19.47
C GLU A 376 53.13 23.46 -20.03
#